data_AF-A0ABD0XQ12-F1
#
_entry.id   AF-A0ABD0XQ12-F1
#
_cell.length_a   1.000
_cell.length_b   1.000
_cell.length_c   1.000
_cell.angle_alpha   90.00
_cell.angle_beta   90.00
_cell.angle_gamma   90.00
#
_symmetry.space_group_name_H-M   'P 1'
#
loop_
_entity.id
_entity.type
_entity.pdbx_description
1 polymer ?
#
loop_
_entity_poly.entity_id
_entity_poly.type
_entity_poly.pdbx_seq_one_letter_code
_entity_poly.pdbx_strand_id
1 'polypeptide(L)'
;MGKTSLKDQKKEKAGKSFLPTGPTPAKESFTWEEYLVETSSMPAPPNFFRQSRVPPSNDFKVGMKLEARILEILPLCTYLLIEHNKFNALCVSNLDRVA
;
A
#
# COMPACT_ATOMS: atom_id res chain seq x y z
N MET A 1 -33.17 10.12 38.79
CA MET A 1 -32.00 9.29 39.19
C MET A 1 -31.76 8.30 38.07
N GLY A 2 -30.62 8.17 37.40
CA GLY A 2 -29.31 8.76 37.60
C GLY A 2 -28.58 8.94 36.25
N LYS A 3 -27.64 9.89 36.26
CA LYS A 3 -26.57 10.06 35.26
C LYS A 3 -25.40 9.16 35.65
N THR A 4 -24.73 8.55 34.68
CA THR A 4 -23.30 8.14 34.70
C THR A 4 -22.95 7.55 33.32
N SER A 5 -21.74 7.55 32.78
CA SER A 5 -20.55 8.42 32.75
C SER A 5 -19.59 7.72 31.77
N LEU A 6 -18.80 8.51 31.04
CA LEU A 6 -17.61 8.17 30.24
C LEU A 6 -16.77 6.99 30.77
N LYS A 7 -16.17 6.20 29.86
CA LYS A 7 -14.69 6.13 29.74
C LYS A 7 -14.20 5.41 28.47
N ASP A 8 -13.31 6.10 27.75
CA ASP A 8 -12.18 5.60 26.97
C ASP A 8 -11.67 4.21 27.37
N GLN A 9 -11.34 3.37 26.38
CA GLN A 9 -10.12 2.56 26.43
C GLN A 9 -9.46 2.45 25.04
N LYS A 10 -8.45 3.30 24.86
CA LYS A 10 -7.26 3.11 24.04
C LYS A 10 -6.47 1.90 24.56
N LYS A 11 -6.15 0.93 23.69
CA LYS A 11 -5.03 -0.01 23.93
C LYS A 11 -4.40 -0.50 22.62
N GLU A 12 -3.39 0.26 22.20
CA GLU A 12 -2.05 -0.18 21.81
C GLU A 12 -1.86 -1.66 21.45
N LYS A 13 -1.39 -1.92 20.22
CA LYS A 13 -0.50 -3.06 19.97
C LYS A 13 0.61 -2.66 19.01
N ALA A 14 1.80 -2.54 19.58
CA ALA A 14 3.05 -2.17 18.96
C ALA A 14 3.48 -3.17 17.87
N GLY A 15 3.77 -2.66 16.67
CA GLY A 15 4.56 -3.33 15.63
C GLY A 15 5.96 -2.70 15.59
N LYS A 16 6.78 -3.02 16.58
CA LYS A 16 8.18 -2.59 16.66
C LYS A 16 9.03 -3.42 15.68
N SER A 17 9.49 -2.82 14.57
CA SER A 17 10.64 -3.35 13.82
C SER A 17 11.89 -2.61 14.29
N PHE A 18 12.77 -3.29 15.02
CA PHE A 18 14.07 -2.76 15.45
C PHE A 18 15.22 -3.49 14.74
N LEU A 19 16.26 -2.69 14.42
CA LEU A 19 17.71 -2.97 14.27
C LEU A 19 18.28 -3.08 12.82
N PRO A 20 19.57 -2.74 12.58
CA PRO A 20 20.64 -2.48 13.55
C PRO A 20 21.39 -1.13 13.46
N THR A 21 21.95 -0.80 14.62
CA THR A 21 22.99 0.18 14.95
C THR A 21 24.27 0.02 14.12
N GLY A 22 24.69 1.11 13.46
CA GLY A 22 26.04 1.33 12.94
C GLY A 22 26.30 2.84 12.79
N PRO A 23 27.53 3.34 12.95
CA PRO A 23 27.80 4.78 12.91
C PRO A 23 27.86 5.25 11.45
N THR A 24 26.71 5.64 10.91
CA THR A 24 26.63 6.43 9.68
C THR A 24 26.44 7.90 10.04
N PRO A 25 27.05 8.85 9.31
CA PRO A 25 26.83 10.28 9.54
C PRO A 25 25.33 10.53 9.55
N ALA A 26 24.85 11.17 10.62
CA ALA A 26 23.44 11.34 10.93
C ALA A 26 22.77 12.17 9.82
N LYS A 27 22.35 11.51 8.75
CA LYS A 27 21.22 11.96 7.95
C LYS A 27 20.06 11.94 8.92
N GLU A 28 19.52 13.11 9.24
CA GLU A 28 18.30 13.23 10.03
C GLU A 28 17.29 12.23 9.46
N SER A 29 16.97 11.22 10.27
CA SER A 29 16.07 10.17 9.85
C SER A 29 14.68 10.77 9.83
N PHE A 30 14.03 10.78 8.67
CA PHE A 30 12.63 11.18 8.58
C PHE A 30 11.76 10.28 9.47
N THR A 31 10.98 10.89 10.37
CA THR A 31 9.96 10.20 11.16
C THR A 31 8.59 10.77 10.84
N TRP A 32 7.57 9.91 10.75
CA TRP A 32 6.20 10.36 10.50
C TRP A 32 5.64 11.16 11.67
N GLU A 33 6.09 10.85 12.89
CA GLU A 33 5.70 11.51 14.11
C GLU A 33 6.09 13.00 14.12
N GLU A 34 7.34 13.32 13.76
CA GLU A 34 7.81 14.71 13.69
C GLU A 34 7.08 15.49 12.59
N TYR A 35 6.93 14.89 11.40
CA TYR A 35 6.24 15.53 10.28
C TYR A 35 4.78 15.89 10.59
N LEU A 36 4.05 14.98 11.24
CA LEU A 36 2.64 15.23 11.61
C LEU A 36 2.51 16.35 12.64
N VAL A 37 3.45 16.45 13.59
CA VAL A 37 3.50 17.54 14.56
C VAL A 37 3.86 18.86 13.88
N GLU A 38 4.92 18.89 13.07
CA GLU A 38 5.38 20.08 12.34
C GLU A 38 4.29 20.66 11.45
N THR A 39 3.60 19.80 10.71
CA THR A 39 2.53 20.22 9.78
C THR A 39 1.17 20.39 10.47
N SER A 40 1.05 20.14 11.77
CA SER A 40 -0.23 20.09 12.50
C SER A 40 -1.27 19.19 11.81
N SER A 41 -0.80 18.10 11.19
CA SER A 41 -1.62 17.15 10.45
C SER A 41 -2.06 15.99 11.33
N MET A 42 -3.18 15.37 10.96
CA MET A 42 -3.64 14.13 11.59
C MET A 42 -3.50 12.95 10.62
N PRO A 43 -3.06 11.78 11.09
CA PRO A 43 -3.06 10.58 10.26
C PRO A 43 -4.51 10.23 9.89
N ALA A 44 -4.70 9.78 8.65
CA ALA A 44 -6.02 9.36 8.18
C ALA A 44 -6.58 8.24 9.07
N PRO A 45 -7.80 8.38 9.63
CA PRO A 45 -8.43 7.32 10.41
C PRO A 45 -8.58 6.01 9.61
N PRO A 46 -8.44 4.81 10.24
CA PRO A 46 -8.57 3.53 9.55
C PRO A 46 -9.91 3.33 8.82
N ASN A 47 -10.99 3.95 9.32
CA ASN A 47 -12.32 3.87 8.71
C ASN A 47 -12.45 4.67 7.40
N PHE A 48 -11.46 5.49 7.03
CA PHE A 48 -11.42 6.16 5.73
C PHE A 48 -10.96 5.20 4.63
N PHE A 49 -10.26 4.13 5.01
CA PHE A 49 -9.85 3.07 4.10
C PHE A 49 -10.99 2.07 3.92
N ARG A 50 -11.65 2.11 2.77
CA ARG A 50 -12.74 1.18 2.42
C ARG A 50 -12.25 -0.13 1.79
N GLN A 51 -10.95 -0.38 1.81
CA GLN A 51 -10.38 -1.61 1.26
C GLN A 51 -10.86 -2.81 2.10
N SER A 52 -11.37 -3.82 1.40
CA SER A 52 -11.70 -5.09 2.05
C SER A 52 -10.43 -5.72 2.62
N ARG A 53 -10.52 -6.27 3.85
CA ARG A 53 -9.42 -7.04 4.46
C ARG A 53 -9.03 -8.25 3.61
N VAL A 54 -9.99 -8.81 2.90
CA VAL A 54 -9.79 -9.86 1.91
C VAL A 54 -10.07 -9.23 0.54
N PRO A 55 -9.05 -9.00 -0.29
CA PRO A 55 -9.28 -8.53 -1.65
C PRO A 55 -10.27 -9.48 -2.36
N PRO A 56 -11.25 -8.96 -3.12
CA PRO A 56 -12.14 -9.84 -3.90
C PRO A 56 -11.30 -10.74 -4.82
N SER A 57 -11.79 -11.90 -5.27
CA SER A 57 -11.05 -12.62 -6.32
C SER A 57 -11.32 -11.93 -7.65
N ASN A 58 -10.28 -11.71 -8.45
CA ASN A 58 -10.45 -11.47 -9.88
C ASN A 58 -10.47 -12.82 -10.61
N ASP A 59 -11.00 -12.82 -11.84
CA ASP A 59 -11.15 -14.04 -12.65
C ASP A 59 -9.95 -14.28 -13.59
N PHE A 60 -8.87 -13.50 -13.47
CA PHE A 60 -7.70 -13.66 -14.32
C PHE A 60 -6.86 -14.86 -13.91
N LYS A 61 -6.33 -15.56 -14.91
CA LYS A 61 -5.49 -16.74 -14.73
C LYS A 61 -4.11 -16.50 -15.33
N VAL A 62 -3.10 -17.12 -14.73
CA VAL A 62 -1.74 -17.17 -15.30
C VAL A 62 -1.83 -17.70 -16.73
N GLY A 63 -1.11 -17.07 -17.66
CA GLY A 63 -1.14 -17.40 -19.08
C GLY A 63 -2.17 -16.62 -19.91
N MET A 64 -3.08 -15.86 -19.30
CA MET A 64 -3.96 -14.96 -20.06
C MET A 64 -3.18 -13.78 -20.64
N LYS A 65 -3.55 -13.36 -21.85
CA LYS A 65 -3.04 -12.16 -22.50
C LYS A 65 -3.96 -10.98 -22.21
N LEU A 66 -3.39 -9.82 -21.92
CA LEU A 66 -4.09 -8.58 -21.61
C LEU A 66 -3.58 -7.45 -22.50
N GLU A 67 -4.44 -6.47 -22.75
CA GLU A 67 -4.03 -5.18 -23.31
C GLU A 67 -4.08 -4.13 -22.21
N ALA A 68 -3.02 -3.34 -22.08
CA ALA A 68 -3.00 -2.19 -21.19
C ALA A 68 -2.42 -0.96 -21.90
N ARG A 69 -2.90 0.21 -21.52
CA ARG A 69 -2.31 1.49 -21.93
C ARG A 69 -1.14 1.81 -21.03
N ILE A 70 0.02 2.05 -21.62
CA ILE A 70 1.18 2.59 -20.91
C ILE A 70 1.04 4.11 -20.90
N LEU A 71 1.09 4.72 -19.71
CA LEU A 71 0.82 6.16 -19.54
C LEU A 71 1.95 7.09 -20.04
N GLU A 72 3.15 6.55 -20.29
CA GLU A 72 4.33 7.38 -20.60
C GLU A 72 4.74 7.48 -22.08
N ILE A 73 4.41 6.50 -22.94
CA ILE A 73 4.96 6.46 -24.32
C ILE A 73 3.87 6.08 -25.31
N LEU A 74 3.21 7.09 -25.88
CA LEU A 74 2.16 7.02 -26.91
C LEU A 74 0.93 6.14 -26.53
N PRO A 75 -0.27 6.41 -27.10
CA PRO A 75 -1.48 5.66 -26.79
C PRO A 75 -1.51 4.27 -27.47
N LEU A 76 -0.40 3.54 -27.46
CA LEU A 76 -0.35 2.17 -27.95
C LEU A 76 -0.82 1.24 -26.83
N CYS A 77 -1.84 0.43 -27.13
CA CYS A 77 -2.16 -0.74 -26.34
C CYS A 77 -0.99 -1.72 -26.47
N THR A 78 -0.40 -2.11 -25.35
CA THR A 78 0.66 -3.13 -25.32
C THR A 78 0.10 -4.46 -24.87
N TYR A 79 0.62 -5.55 -25.43
CA TYR A 79 0.23 -6.88 -25.03
C TYR A 79 1.06 -7.34 -23.83
N LEU A 80 0.36 -7.85 -22.83
CA LEU A 80 0.92 -8.28 -21.57
C LEU A 80 0.52 -9.73 -21.28
N LEU A 81 1.42 -10.54 -20.75
CA LEU A 81 1.14 -11.91 -20.29
C LEU A 81 1.15 -11.95 -18.77
N ILE A 82 0.14 -12.59 -18.19
CA ILE A 82 0.05 -12.77 -16.74
C ILE A 82 1.00 -13.89 -16.31
N GLU A 83 2.04 -13.52 -15.57
CA GLU A 83 3.00 -14.46 -14.95
C GLU A 83 2.50 -14.94 -13.59
N HIS A 84 1.96 -14.01 -12.78
CA HIS A 84 1.44 -14.31 -11.45
C HIS A 84 0.19 -13.49 -11.14
N ASN A 85 -0.75 -14.07 -10.39
CA ASN A 85 -1.92 -13.39 -9.84
C ASN A 85 -1.99 -13.64 -8.34
N LYS A 86 -1.85 -12.59 -7.51
CA LYS A 86 -1.95 -12.67 -6.05
C LYS A 86 -2.60 -11.42 -5.50
N PHE A 87 -3.52 -11.56 -4.56
CA PHE A 87 -4.14 -10.42 -3.84
C PHE A 87 -4.70 -9.32 -4.76
N ASN A 88 -5.32 -9.69 -5.90
CA ASN A 88 -5.75 -8.76 -6.96
C ASN A 88 -4.66 -7.96 -7.66
N ALA A 89 -3.39 -8.30 -7.46
CA ALA A 89 -2.29 -7.78 -8.26
C ALA A 89 -1.91 -8.82 -9.32
N LEU A 90 -1.83 -8.36 -10.57
CA LEU A 90 -1.32 -9.12 -11.70
C LEU A 90 0.13 -8.74 -11.94
N CYS A 91 1.04 -9.69 -11.84
CA CYS A 91 2.40 -9.55 -12.34
C CYS A 91 2.38 -9.91 -13.82
N VAL A 92 2.85 -8.98 -14.65
CA VAL A 92 2.73 -9.07 -16.11
C VAL A 92 4.07 -8.82 -16.80
N SER A 93 4.33 -9.57 -17.86
CA SER A 93 5.47 -9.38 -18.76
C SER A 93 5.00 -8.76 -20.07
N ASN A 94 5.79 -7.84 -20.63
CA ASN A 94 5.47 -7.20 -21.92
C ASN A 94 5.85 -8.13 -23.07
N LEU A 95 4.88 -8.47 -23.92
CA LEU A 95 5.07 -9.37 -25.07
C LEU A 95 5.74 -8.70 -26.27
N ASP A 96 5.65 -7.37 -26.36
CA ASP A 96 6.29 -6.57 -27.40
C ASP A 96 7.81 -6.42 -27.18
N ARG A 97 8.35 -6.92 -26.06
CA ARG A 97 9.79 -6.96 -25.77
C ARG A 97 10.52 -8.16 -26.41
N VAL A 98 9.86 -8.87 -27.32
CA VAL A 98 10.49 -9.89 -28.17
C VAL A 98 10.91 -9.26 -29.49
N ALA A 99 12.03 -8.54 -29.47
CA ALA A 99 12.93 -8.28 -30.61
C ALA A 99 14.26 -7.72 -30.08
#